data_AF-B7QND4-F1
#
_entry.id   AF-B7QND4-F1
#
_cell.length_a   1.000
_cell.length_b   1.000
_cell.length_c   1.000
_cell.angle_alpha   90.00
_cell.angle_beta   90.00
_cell.angle_gamma   90.00
#
_symmetry.space_group_name_H-M   'P 1'
#
loop_
_entity.id
_entity.type
_entity.pdbx_description
1 polymer ?
#
loop_
_entity_poly.entity_id
_entity_poly.type
_entity_poly.pdbx_seq_one_letter_code
_entity_poly.pdbx_strand_id
1 'polypeptide(L)'
;MVPDIAIIELVEKVNMTTTIQPACLPKSGEELPEGSKLYATGWGDVEGKNTTPQGDSGGPAVHKADGKWTVHGIVSTGPRPCNWSISPQGFVKVSAYIKDFIEPYMDPSNGPEERRKLCQYFS
;
A
#
# COMPACT_ATOMS: atom_id res chain seq x y z
N MET A 1 -2.76 -19.66 -4.42
CA MET A 1 -1.97 -18.43 -4.60
C MET A 1 -1.23 -18.21 -3.30
N VAL A 2 0.08 -17.91 -3.34
CA VAL A 2 0.90 -17.74 -2.13
C VAL A 2 0.75 -16.29 -1.65
N PRO A 3 0.45 -16.02 -0.36
CA PRO A 3 0.43 -14.66 0.17
C PRO A 3 1.78 -13.97 0.00
N ASP A 4 1.80 -12.78 -0.61
CA ASP A 4 3.01 -11.99 -0.87
C ASP A 4 2.96 -10.67 -0.06
N ILE A 5 2.95 -10.82 1.26
CA ILE A 5 2.81 -9.72 2.22
C ILE A 5 3.67 -9.98 3.46
N ALA A 6 4.25 -8.93 4.01
CA ALA A 6 5.03 -8.96 5.24
C ALA A 6 4.79 -7.69 6.07
N ILE A 7 5.07 -7.79 7.37
CA ILE A 7 5.08 -6.66 8.31
C ILE A 7 6.49 -6.51 8.85
N ILE A 8 6.96 -5.28 8.92
CA ILE A 8 8.28 -4.94 9.48
C ILE A 8 8.04 -4.05 10.69
N GLU A 9 8.53 -4.48 11.84
CA GLU A 9 8.56 -3.69 13.06
C GLU A 9 9.84 -2.85 13.11
N LEU A 10 9.70 -1.55 13.36
CA LEU A 10 10.85 -0.67 13.53
C LEU A 10 11.42 -0.87 14.93
N VAL A 11 12.75 -0.89 15.03
CA VAL A 11 13.47 -1.00 16.31
C VAL A 11 13.14 0.16 17.25
N GLU A 12 12.92 1.35 16.67
CA GLU A 12 12.57 2.57 17.40
C GLU A 12 11.41 3.30 16.73
N LYS A 13 10.64 4.05 17.53
CA LYS A 13 9.53 4.86 17.02
C LYS A 13 10.05 6.03 16.18
N VAL A 14 9.45 6.23 15.01
CA VAL A 14 9.76 7.38 14.14
C VAL A 14 8.88 8.56 14.51
N ASN A 15 9.50 9.74 14.61
CA ASN A 15 8.79 10.99 14.82
C ASN A 15 8.16 11.50 13.51
N MET A 16 6.88 11.86 13.56
CA MET A 16 6.17 12.39 12.40
C MET A 16 6.59 13.82 12.10
N THR A 17 6.74 14.13 10.80
CA THR A 17 7.20 15.44 10.30
C THR A 17 6.41 15.82 9.04
N THR A 18 6.66 16.99 8.44
CA THR A 18 6.03 17.35 7.17
C THR A 18 6.40 16.42 6.01
N THR A 19 7.49 15.64 6.12
CA THR A 19 7.95 14.68 5.10
C THR A 19 7.77 13.22 5.50
N ILE A 20 7.47 12.94 6.76
CA ILE A 20 7.26 11.59 7.30
C ILE A 20 5.85 11.52 7.87
N GLN A 21 4.97 10.84 7.13
CA GLN A 21 3.57 10.67 7.50
C GLN A 21 3.08 9.27 7.11
N PRO A 22 2.20 8.65 7.93
CA PRO A 22 1.63 7.35 7.59
C PRO A 22 0.51 7.49 6.57
N ALA A 23 0.42 6.54 5.63
CA ALA A 23 -0.75 6.38 4.79
C ALA A 23 -1.89 5.69 5.57
N CYS A 24 -3.13 5.90 5.14
CA CYS A 24 -4.28 5.21 5.70
C CYS A 24 -4.33 3.74 5.23
N LEU A 25 -4.95 2.90 6.05
CA LEU A 25 -5.30 1.54 5.68
C LEU A 25 -6.79 1.45 5.29
N PRO A 26 -7.15 0.62 4.31
CA PRO A 26 -8.53 0.39 3.93
C PRO A 26 -9.27 -0.34 5.05
N LYS A 27 -10.61 -0.31 5.00
CA LYS A 27 -11.42 -1.21 5.82
C LYS A 27 -11.22 -2.66 5.37
N SER A 28 -11.38 -3.60 6.29
CA SER A 28 -11.35 -5.02 5.95
C SER A 28 -12.41 -5.34 4.90
N GLY A 29 -11.99 -6.00 3.81
CA GLY A 29 -12.85 -6.33 2.67
C GLY A 29 -13.31 -5.16 1.81
N GLU A 30 -12.75 -3.95 1.99
CA GLU A 30 -13.08 -2.80 1.17
C GLU A 30 -12.73 -3.03 -0.31
N GLU A 31 -13.66 -2.67 -1.18
CA GLU A 31 -13.53 -2.70 -2.64
C GLU A 31 -13.49 -1.28 -3.17
N LEU A 32 -12.55 -0.99 -4.07
CA LEU A 32 -12.57 0.24 -4.83
C LEU A 32 -13.56 0.11 -6.01
N PRO A 33 -14.35 1.14 -6.33
CA PRO A 33 -15.16 1.17 -7.54
C PRO A 33 -14.31 0.92 -8.79
N GLU A 34 -14.89 0.24 -9.78
CA GLU A 34 -14.22 0.04 -11.06
C GLU A 34 -13.85 1.39 -11.71
N GLY A 35 -12.66 1.47 -12.31
CA GLY A 35 -12.13 2.71 -12.89
C GLY A 35 -11.52 3.68 -11.86
N SER A 36 -11.51 3.34 -10.57
CA SER A 36 -10.77 4.08 -9.54
C SER A 36 -9.29 4.21 -9.92
N LYS A 37 -8.75 5.42 -9.78
CA LYS A 37 -7.33 5.67 -10.03
C LYS A 37 -6.50 5.20 -8.84
N LEU A 38 -5.51 4.35 -9.12
CA LEU A 38 -4.46 3.95 -8.21
C LEU A 38 -3.12 4.49 -8.70
N TYR A 39 -2.28 4.90 -7.76
CA TYR A 39 -0.93 5.39 -8.01
C TYR A 39 0.06 4.45 -7.34
N ALA A 40 0.89 3.79 -8.15
CA ALA A 40 2.08 3.09 -7.66
C ALA A 40 3.26 4.06 -7.67
N THR A 41 4.06 4.07 -6.62
CA THR A 41 5.21 4.97 -6.49
C THR A 41 6.42 4.22 -5.96
N GLY A 42 7.60 4.53 -6.50
CA GLY A 42 8.87 3.96 -6.05
C GLY A 42 10.03 4.46 -6.88
N TRP A 43 11.18 3.80 -6.73
CA TRP A 43 12.45 4.14 -7.41
C TRP A 43 12.94 3.01 -8.31
N GLY A 44 12.06 2.09 -8.71
CA GLY A 44 12.43 0.99 -9.59
C GLY A 44 12.93 1.48 -10.95
N ASP A 45 13.62 0.57 -11.65
CA ASP A 45 14.26 0.82 -12.94
C ASP A 45 13.26 1.08 -14.08
N VAL A 46 13.30 2.31 -14.61
CA VAL A 46 12.40 2.85 -15.63
C VAL A 46 12.75 2.42 -17.06
N GLU A 47 13.68 1.48 -17.25
CA GLU A 47 13.96 0.92 -18.59
C GLU A 47 12.70 0.32 -19.27
N GLY A 48 11.66 0.00 -18.49
CA GLY A 48 10.34 -0.40 -18.94
C GLY A 48 9.30 0.73 -19.00
N LYS A 49 8.94 1.21 -20.19
CA LYS A 49 8.12 2.43 -20.37
C LYS A 49 6.61 2.31 -20.03
N ASN A 50 6.06 1.12 -19.74
CA ASN A 50 4.60 0.91 -19.66
C ASN A 50 4.09 0.05 -18.48
N THR A 51 4.96 -0.38 -17.55
CA THR A 51 4.56 -1.14 -16.35
C THR A 51 5.30 -0.63 -15.13
N THR A 52 4.90 -1.01 -13.91
CA THR A 52 5.69 -0.68 -12.72
C THR A 52 7.12 -1.20 -12.90
N PRO A 53 8.13 -0.32 -12.79
CA PRO A 53 9.55 -0.66 -12.84
C PRO A 53 9.97 -1.86 -11.98
N GLN A 54 11.00 -2.58 -12.43
CA GLN A 54 11.64 -3.59 -11.61
C GLN A 54 12.32 -2.89 -10.42
N GLY A 55 11.98 -3.27 -9.19
CA GLY A 55 12.48 -2.61 -7.97
C GLY A 55 11.42 -1.88 -7.15
N ASP A 56 10.20 -1.74 -7.66
CA ASP A 56 9.06 -1.24 -6.90
C ASP A 56 8.34 -2.32 -6.07
N SER A 57 8.77 -3.58 -6.13
CA SER A 57 8.18 -4.70 -5.39
C SER A 57 8.13 -4.42 -3.89
N GLY A 58 6.98 -4.64 -3.25
CA GLY A 58 6.71 -4.25 -1.87
C GLY A 58 6.29 -2.79 -1.68
N GLY A 59 6.42 -1.95 -2.72
CA GLY A 59 5.98 -0.56 -2.72
C GLY A 59 4.45 -0.41 -2.73
N PRO A 60 3.93 0.77 -2.36
CA PRO A 60 2.52 0.99 -2.19
C PRO A 60 1.80 1.32 -3.52
N ALA A 61 0.58 0.83 -3.67
CA ALA A 61 -0.40 1.33 -4.61
C ALA A 61 -1.52 2.05 -3.83
N VAL A 62 -1.59 3.37 -3.99
CA VAL A 62 -2.44 4.24 -3.17
C VAL A 62 -3.60 4.85 -3.97
N HIS A 63 -4.73 5.04 -3.29
CA HIS A 63 -5.88 5.78 -3.78
C HIS A 63 -6.07 7.04 -2.94
N LYS A 64 -6.37 8.17 -3.58
CA LYS A 64 -6.72 9.42 -2.87
C LYS A 64 -8.22 9.65 -2.90
N ALA A 65 -8.84 9.67 -1.72
CA ALA A 65 -10.25 10.04 -1.53
C ALA A 65 -10.36 10.96 -0.30
N ASP A 66 -11.20 12.00 -0.39
CA ASP A 66 -11.47 12.94 0.72
C ASP A 66 -10.19 13.50 1.38
N GLY A 67 -9.18 13.81 0.57
CA GLY A 67 -7.89 14.33 1.03
C GLY A 67 -6.94 13.26 1.60
N LYS A 68 -7.39 12.03 1.82
CA LYS A 68 -6.62 10.95 2.44
C LYS A 68 -6.04 10.00 1.41
N TRP A 69 -4.80 9.58 1.64
CA TRP A 69 -4.13 8.55 0.86
C TRP A 69 -4.25 7.21 1.55
N THR A 70 -4.90 6.24 0.90
CA THR A 70 -5.12 4.90 1.44
C THR A 70 -4.35 3.86 0.62
N VAL A 71 -3.65 2.94 1.28
CA VAL A 71 -2.90 1.85 0.62
C VAL A 71 -3.85 0.69 0.30
N HIS A 72 -4.31 0.59 -0.95
CA HIS A 72 -5.18 -0.50 -1.38
C HIS A 72 -4.43 -1.68 -1.98
N GLY A 73 -3.19 -1.46 -2.45
CA GLY A 73 -2.36 -2.49 -3.06
C GLY A 73 -0.91 -2.45 -2.61
N ILE A 74 -0.23 -3.60 -2.72
CA ILE A 74 1.22 -3.74 -2.62
C ILE A 74 1.72 -4.31 -3.94
N VAL A 75 2.74 -3.69 -4.55
CA VAL A 75 3.34 -4.16 -5.81
C VAL A 75 3.92 -5.56 -5.62
N SER A 76 3.46 -6.54 -6.40
CA SER A 76 3.83 -7.95 -6.23
C SER A 76 4.36 -8.55 -7.54
N THR A 77 3.49 -9.15 -8.35
CA THR A 77 3.85 -9.82 -9.60
C THR A 77 3.55 -8.95 -10.80
N GLY A 78 4.34 -9.03 -11.86
CA GLY A 78 4.11 -8.30 -13.10
C GLY A 78 4.68 -9.05 -14.29
N PRO A 79 4.32 -8.65 -15.53
CA PRO A 79 4.91 -9.22 -16.73
C PRO A 79 6.41 -8.95 -16.79
N ARG A 80 7.17 -9.92 -17.32
CA ARG A 80 8.58 -9.75 -17.67
C ARG A 80 8.79 -9.96 -19.17
N PRO A 81 9.48 -9.04 -19.88
CA PRO A 81 9.98 -7.73 -19.45
C PRO A 81 8.87 -6.72 -19.10
N CYS A 82 9.25 -5.69 -18.34
CA CYS A 82 8.42 -4.56 -17.89
C CYS A 82 7.96 -3.65 -19.05
N ASN A 83 7.27 -4.19 -20.06
CA ASN A 83 6.68 -3.44 -21.17
C ASN A 83 5.66 -4.30 -21.94
N TRP A 84 5.19 -5.40 -21.35
CA TRP A 84 4.34 -6.36 -22.06
C TRP A 84 2.87 -6.02 -21.87
N SER A 85 2.22 -5.56 -22.94
CA SER A 85 0.82 -5.06 -22.94
C SER A 85 -0.26 -6.15 -22.76
N ILE A 86 0.09 -7.41 -22.51
CA ILE A 86 -0.86 -8.54 -22.51
C ILE A 86 -1.28 -8.94 -21.09
N SER A 87 -0.47 -8.64 -20.07
CA SER A 87 -0.82 -8.99 -18.69
C SER A 87 -0.74 -7.77 -17.77
N PRO A 88 -1.78 -7.50 -16.97
CA PRO A 88 -1.76 -6.39 -16.04
C PRO A 88 -0.74 -6.61 -14.93
N GLN A 89 -0.30 -5.52 -14.32
CA GLN A 89 0.45 -5.55 -13.06
C GLN A 89 -0.45 -6.15 -11.96
N GLY A 90 0.10 -7.10 -11.21
CA GLY A 90 -0.53 -7.70 -10.05
C GLY A 90 -0.15 -6.97 -8.76
N PHE A 91 -1.14 -6.86 -7.87
CA PHE A 91 -0.97 -6.27 -6.54
C PHE A 91 -1.56 -7.22 -5.50
N VAL A 92 -0.97 -7.25 -4.31
CA VAL A 92 -1.66 -7.81 -3.14
C VAL A 92 -2.75 -6.84 -2.72
N LYS A 93 -3.97 -7.36 -2.57
CA LYS A 93 -5.13 -6.60 -2.11
C LYS A 93 -5.09 -6.42 -0.60
N VAL A 94 -4.68 -5.24 -0.14
CA VAL A 94 -4.45 -4.97 1.30
C VAL A 94 -5.70 -5.21 2.14
N SER A 95 -6.88 -4.83 1.64
CA SER A 95 -8.15 -4.99 2.36
C SER A 95 -8.49 -6.45 2.70
N ALA A 96 -7.92 -7.43 2.00
CA ALA A 96 -8.10 -8.86 2.29
C ALA A 96 -7.28 -9.35 3.50
N TYR A 97 -6.28 -8.58 3.95
CA TYR A 97 -5.36 -8.96 5.02
C TYR A 97 -5.50 -8.09 6.29
N ILE A 98 -6.40 -7.10 6.29
CA ILE A 98 -6.56 -6.14 7.39
C ILE A 98 -6.84 -6.85 8.71
N LYS A 99 -7.93 -7.62 8.79
CA LYS A 99 -8.40 -8.21 10.05
C LYS A 99 -7.50 -9.35 10.54
N ASP A 100 -7.13 -10.25 9.63
CA ASP A 100 -6.51 -11.52 10.01
C ASP A 100 -4.97 -11.45 10.06
N PHE A 101 -4.36 -10.43 9.46
CA PHE A 101 -2.89 -10.30 9.39
C PHE A 101 -2.35 -8.93 9.80
N ILE A 102 -2.98 -7.80 9.46
CA ILE A 102 -2.38 -6.46 9.71
C ILE A 102 -2.74 -5.91 11.09
N GLU A 103 -4.03 -5.85 11.43
CA GLU A 103 -4.54 -5.29 12.68
C GLU A 103 -3.94 -5.92 13.96
N PRO A 104 -3.63 -7.23 14.02
CA PRO A 104 -3.01 -7.85 15.20
C PRO A 104 -1.59 -7.36 15.50
N TYR A 105 -0.86 -6.86 14.50
CA TYR A 105 0.54 -6.41 14.64
C TYR A 105 0.70 -4.88 14.61
N MET A 106 -0.39 -4.14 14.40
CA MET A 106 -0.39 -2.69 14.59
C MET A 106 -0.42 -2.37 16.08
N ASP A 107 0.42 -1.43 16.55
CA ASP A 107 0.64 -1.08 17.97
C ASP A 107 -0.60 -1.31 18.87
N PRO A 108 -0.58 -2.34 19.74
CA PRO A 108 -1.72 -2.72 20.55
C PRO A 108 -2.04 -1.70 21.65
N SER A 109 -1.15 -0.74 21.92
CA SER A 109 -1.38 0.31 22.91
C SER A 109 -2.40 1.36 22.46
N ASN A 110 -2.70 1.42 21.15
CA ASN A 110 -3.68 2.35 20.57
C ASN A 110 -4.94 1.61 20.11
N GLY A 111 -6.12 2.12 20.48
CA GLY A 111 -7.40 1.59 20.01
C GLY A 111 -7.54 1.68 18.47
N PRO A 112 -8.42 0.87 17.83
CA PRO A 112 -8.62 0.90 16.37
C PRO A 112 -8.93 2.29 15.80
N GLU A 113 -9.65 3.14 16.54
CA GLU A 113 -9.92 4.53 16.13
C GLU A 113 -8.67 5.42 16.20
N GLU A 114 -7.82 5.24 17.21
CA GLU A 114 -6.61 6.01 17.40
C GLU A 114 -5.55 5.65 16.35
N ARG A 115 -5.44 4.37 16.02
CA ARG A 115 -4.65 3.88 14.88
C ARG A 115 -5.11 4.49 13.55
N ARG A 116 -6.42 4.69 13.35
CA ARG A 116 -6.99 5.35 12.16
C ARG A 116 -6.80 6.86 12.14
N LYS A 117 -6.53 7.51 13.28
CA LYS A 117 -6.21 8.95 13.34
C LYS A 117 -4.79 9.24 12.89
N LEU A 118 -3.87 8.27 12.97
CA LEU A 118 -2.46 8.46 12.57
C LEU A 118 -2.32 9.06 11.16
N CYS A 119 -3.15 8.63 10.21
CA CYS A 119 -3.11 9.12 8.83
C CYS A 119 -3.95 10.39 8.56
N GLN A 120 -4.50 11.05 9.60
CA GLN A 120 -5.45 12.17 9.46
C GLN A 120 -4.89 13.54 9.87
N TYR A 121 -3.72 13.58 10.51
CA TYR A 121 -3.24 14.81 11.17
C TYR A 121 -2.62 15.85 10.23
N PHE A 122 -2.40 15.54 8.95
CA PHE A 122 -1.58 16.37 8.05
C PHE A 122 -2.12 16.47 6.61
N SER A 123 -3.44 16.33 6.43
CA SER A 123 -4.13 16.51 5.13
C SER A 123 -4.61 17.94 4.92
#